data_AF-A0A6J0PP04-F1
#
_entry.id   AF-A0A6J0PP04-F1
#
_cell.length_a   1.000
_cell.length_b   1.000
_cell.length_c   1.000
_cell.angle_alpha   90.00
_cell.angle_beta   90.00
_cell.angle_gamma   90.00
#
_symmetry.space_group_name_H-M   'P 1'
#
loop_
_entity.id
_entity.type
_entity.pdbx_description
1 polymer ?
#
loop_
_entity_poly.entity_id
_entity_poly.type
_entity_poly.pdbx_seq_one_letter_code
_entity_poly.pdbx_strand_id
1 'polypeptide(L)'
;MEMENERGNIGNDEWHAESVENIVVRLDGEAEMVTLEKETVITVDDAPAPPPRPPQRSRCSPRPPPPPLLAAPTAVAAPAPLAVAVPLPPPPPPSPSSSPPPPGFPLSSPPSPPSPGTASAPGAPPPSPRPPPLPPPSSPPNLPSLPPPPKNSTTRASFPGSPSLEDDTAAPISIRHVVFGIAGSAQLWPRRREFLRLWWRPGAMRGHVWLDDRIPRPWNASLARALPPVRVSEDISRFRYTNPTGHPSGLRISRIVAESFRLGHRGARWFVLVDDDTILCPDNLVAVLGKYDWTEMVYIGGPSESHSANTYFSHSMAFGGGGIAISYPLAKALTRMQDECLERYPRLYGSDDRLHACILELGVPLTREYGFHQWDIRGNPHGLLAAHPIAPFISIHHIEAVDPIYPGLSLLESLKLFTKAMKTDPQSFLQRAISYDRRKKLTFSISLGYVVQVFPNIILPRELERSEQTYIAWNRIGNRNEFDFDTRDVYRSVCKKPVLFFLNDIWKDGNITMGSYIRAKGKGDIKRKVFCFPRSPPLPDVDEIQVLGNPLRQNWHLVPRRLCCKVSQKSNGTLRIIVKQCEQGTFGSAADSL
;
A
#
# COMPACT_ATOMS: atom_id res chain seq x y z
N MET A 1 25.17 36.18 -41.37
CA MET A 1 24.08 36.99 -40.80
C MET A 1 23.44 36.15 -39.72
N GLU A 2 23.64 36.58 -38.48
CA GLU A 2 23.17 35.93 -37.25
C GLU A 2 21.65 35.82 -37.20
N MET A 3 21.14 34.81 -36.49
CA MET A 3 19.90 34.92 -35.73
C MET A 3 20.06 34.19 -34.39
N GLU A 4 20.12 35.00 -33.34
CA GLU A 4 19.94 34.66 -31.92
C GLU A 4 18.46 34.24 -31.66
N ASN A 5 18.21 33.12 -30.97
CA ASN A 5 17.97 32.96 -29.53
C ASN A 5 16.61 33.52 -29.02
N GLU A 6 15.63 32.64 -28.85
CA GLU A 6 14.61 32.76 -27.79
C GLU A 6 14.46 31.41 -27.07
N ARG A 7 14.95 31.36 -25.82
CA ARG A 7 14.71 30.28 -24.87
C ARG A 7 13.36 30.50 -24.20
N GLY A 8 12.39 29.64 -24.52
CA GLY A 8 11.19 29.43 -23.71
C GLY A 8 11.50 28.52 -22.52
N ASN A 9 11.40 29.11 -21.33
CA ASN A 9 11.63 28.48 -20.03
C ASN A 9 10.51 27.48 -19.72
N ILE A 10 10.75 26.17 -19.88
CA ILE A 10 9.87 25.11 -19.38
C ILE A 10 10.44 24.69 -18.02
N GLY A 11 9.65 24.90 -16.97
CA GLY A 11 10.02 24.60 -15.59
C GLY A 11 10.39 23.14 -15.42
N ASN A 12 11.58 22.90 -14.87
CA ASN A 12 12.00 21.63 -14.33
C ASN A 12 11.25 21.40 -13.01
N ASP A 13 10.20 20.57 -13.03
CA ASP A 13 9.66 19.99 -11.81
C ASP A 13 10.51 18.78 -11.42
N GLU A 14 11.23 18.94 -10.33
CA GLU A 14 12.23 18.03 -9.77
C GLU A 14 11.56 16.85 -9.05
N TRP A 15 11.79 15.62 -9.53
CA TRP A 15 11.28 14.40 -8.93
C TRP A 15 12.20 13.94 -7.80
N HIS A 16 11.74 14.04 -6.55
CA HIS A 16 12.36 13.38 -5.40
C HIS A 16 11.37 12.36 -4.83
N ALA A 17 11.54 11.09 -5.23
CA ALA A 17 11.03 9.98 -4.44
C ALA A 17 11.96 9.84 -3.23
N GLU A 18 11.48 10.15 -2.02
CA GLU A 18 12.23 9.90 -0.79
C GLU A 18 11.77 8.54 -0.25
N SER A 19 12.23 7.46 -0.89
CA SER A 19 12.39 6.20 -0.18
C SER A 19 13.59 6.31 0.76
N VAL A 20 13.96 5.23 1.45
CA VAL A 20 15.20 5.10 2.26
C VAL A 20 16.48 5.57 1.52
N GLU A 21 16.37 5.87 0.23
CA GLU A 21 17.37 6.35 -0.71
C GLU A 21 17.70 7.87 -0.62
N ASN A 22 16.97 8.72 0.15
CA ASN A 22 17.27 10.17 0.24
C ASN A 22 17.12 10.78 1.66
N ILE A 23 18.05 10.48 2.58
CA ILE A 23 18.26 11.36 3.75
C ILE A 23 19.74 11.70 3.87
N VAL A 24 20.16 12.68 3.09
CA VAL A 24 21.35 13.48 3.41
C VAL A 24 20.86 14.89 3.72
N VAL A 25 20.73 15.21 5.00
CA VAL A 25 20.51 16.60 5.43
C VAL A 25 21.84 17.33 5.25
N ARG A 26 21.93 18.20 4.24
CA ARG A 26 22.96 19.24 4.20
C ARG A 26 22.66 20.23 5.32
N LEU A 27 23.40 20.13 6.42
CA LEU A 27 23.51 21.21 7.40
C LEU A 27 24.71 22.07 6.98
N ASP A 28 24.44 23.12 6.20
CA ASP A 28 25.38 24.23 6.05
C ASP A 28 25.01 25.28 7.12
N GLY A 29 25.94 25.50 8.06
CA GLY A 29 25.85 26.56 9.06
C GLY A 29 26.55 26.19 10.35
N GLU A 30 27.76 26.71 10.53
CA GLU A 30 28.53 26.66 11.78
C GLU A 30 27.69 27.10 12.99
N ALA A 31 27.71 26.31 14.06
CA ALA A 31 27.59 26.81 15.42
C ALA A 31 28.21 25.82 16.41
N GLU A 32 28.95 26.38 17.35
CA GLU A 32 29.80 25.73 18.33
C GLU A 32 29.13 24.71 19.25
N MET A 33 29.99 23.79 19.67
CA MET A 33 29.84 22.80 20.71
C MET A 33 29.64 23.46 22.08
N VAL A 34 28.50 23.22 22.76
CA VAL A 34 28.41 23.35 24.22
C VAL A 34 27.62 22.18 24.80
N THR A 35 28.36 21.31 25.49
CA THR A 35 27.88 20.30 26.45
C THR A 35 27.22 20.95 27.65
N LEU A 36 26.14 20.39 28.19
CA LEU A 36 25.80 20.55 29.62
C LEU A 36 25.05 19.31 30.14
N GLU A 37 25.69 18.63 31.10
CA GLU A 37 25.11 17.67 32.02
C GLU A 37 24.43 18.37 33.21
N LYS A 38 23.38 17.71 33.72
CA LYS A 38 22.92 17.57 35.12
C LYS A 38 22.29 18.74 35.90
N GLU A 39 21.27 18.32 36.63
CA GLU A 39 20.39 18.98 37.61
C GLU A 39 21.14 19.64 38.78
N THR A 40 20.64 20.77 39.29
CA THR A 40 20.18 20.89 40.70
C THR A 40 19.32 22.14 40.93
N VAL A 41 18.37 22.00 41.85
CA VAL A 41 17.34 22.95 42.34
C VAL A 41 17.92 24.08 43.19
N ILE A 42 17.49 25.34 42.98
CA ILE A 42 17.40 26.39 44.01
C ILE A 42 16.21 27.32 43.70
N THR A 43 15.31 27.50 44.67
CA THR A 43 14.22 28.50 44.74
C THR A 43 14.70 29.78 45.44
N VAL A 44 14.42 30.98 44.92
CA VAL A 44 14.21 32.24 45.68
C VAL A 44 13.33 33.22 44.87
N ASP A 45 12.47 33.92 45.58
CA ASP A 45 11.39 34.84 45.22
C ASP A 45 11.75 36.19 44.51
N ASP A 46 10.70 36.72 43.87
CA ASP A 46 10.23 38.11 43.74
C ASP A 46 10.86 39.20 42.83
N ALA A 47 9.90 39.87 42.14
CA ALA A 47 9.89 41.23 41.55
C ALA A 47 10.31 41.40 40.05
N PRO A 48 9.92 42.53 39.39
CA PRO A 48 8.56 42.87 38.95
C PRO A 48 8.47 43.21 37.43
N ALA A 49 7.24 43.35 36.92
CA ALA A 49 6.93 43.62 35.51
C ALA A 49 7.33 45.04 35.01
N PRO A 50 7.82 45.18 33.76
CA PRO A 50 8.10 46.48 33.14
C PRO A 50 6.89 47.13 32.43
N PRO A 51 6.91 48.47 32.22
CA PRO A 51 5.75 49.32 31.91
C PRO A 51 5.41 49.44 30.41
N PRO A 52 4.21 49.96 30.06
CA PRO A 52 3.76 50.10 28.67
C PRO A 52 4.29 51.39 28.01
N ARG A 53 4.36 51.39 26.67
CA ARG A 53 4.72 52.55 25.84
C ARG A 53 3.73 52.73 24.66
N PRO A 54 3.66 53.93 24.05
CA PRO A 54 2.42 54.71 23.87
C PRO A 54 1.94 54.80 22.40
N PRO A 55 0.80 55.48 22.10
CA PRO A 55 0.13 55.39 20.80
C PRO A 55 0.56 56.48 19.81
N GLN A 56 0.63 56.18 18.50
CA GLN A 56 0.61 57.21 17.44
C GLN A 56 -0.15 56.79 16.17
N ARG A 57 -1.25 57.52 15.98
CA ARG A 57 -1.87 58.15 14.80
C ARG A 57 -1.80 57.54 13.38
N SER A 58 -2.99 57.64 12.80
CA SER A 58 -3.45 57.39 11.44
C SER A 58 -2.87 58.29 10.34
N ARG A 59 -2.61 57.68 9.17
CA ARG A 59 -2.73 58.34 7.86
C ARG A 59 -3.38 57.35 6.87
N CYS A 60 -4.55 57.75 6.37
CA CYS A 60 -5.25 57.10 5.27
C CYS A 60 -4.68 57.58 3.93
N SER A 61 -4.49 56.65 2.99
CA SER A 61 -4.37 56.93 1.56
C SER A 61 -5.46 56.14 0.81
N PRO A 62 -6.18 56.75 -0.14
CA PRO A 62 -7.34 56.12 -0.79
C PRO A 62 -6.92 55.09 -1.85
N ARG A 63 -7.65 53.97 -1.90
CA ARG A 63 -7.52 52.90 -2.90
C ARG A 63 -8.42 53.22 -4.11
N PRO A 64 -7.98 52.93 -5.36
CA PRO A 64 -8.74 53.23 -6.58
C PRO A 64 -10.02 52.37 -6.73
N PRO A 65 -11.03 52.86 -7.48
CA PRO A 65 -12.33 52.21 -7.62
C PRO A 65 -12.29 50.94 -8.49
N PRO A 66 -13.22 49.98 -8.27
CA PRO A 66 -13.31 48.75 -9.06
C PRO A 66 -13.89 48.98 -10.47
N PRO A 67 -13.54 48.13 -11.45
CA PRO A 67 -14.06 48.22 -12.82
C PRO A 67 -15.54 47.79 -12.91
N PRO A 68 -16.27 48.25 -13.95
CA PRO A 68 -17.73 48.14 -14.02
C PRO A 68 -18.24 46.72 -14.34
N LEU A 69 -19.42 46.44 -13.78
CA LEU A 69 -20.24 45.26 -13.99
C LEU A 69 -20.62 45.08 -15.46
N LEU A 70 -20.25 43.93 -16.04
CA LEU A 70 -20.80 43.45 -17.31
C LEU A 70 -22.07 42.64 -17.07
N ALA A 71 -23.04 42.90 -17.95
CA ALA A 71 -24.43 42.50 -17.89
C ALA A 71 -24.66 40.99 -17.93
N ALA A 72 -25.76 40.59 -17.29
CA ALA A 72 -26.33 39.26 -17.34
C ALA A 72 -26.81 38.89 -18.75
N PRO A 73 -26.64 37.63 -19.19
CA PRO A 73 -27.47 37.09 -20.25
C PRO A 73 -28.81 36.60 -19.69
N THR A 74 -29.83 36.97 -20.45
CA THR A 74 -31.27 36.75 -20.34
C THR A 74 -31.70 35.30 -20.10
N ALA A 75 -32.83 35.20 -19.40
CA ALA A 75 -33.59 33.99 -19.17
C ALA A 75 -33.97 33.27 -20.48
N VAL A 76 -33.82 31.95 -20.47
CA VAL A 76 -34.50 31.05 -21.41
C VAL A 76 -35.51 30.22 -20.62
N ALA A 77 -36.74 30.23 -21.13
CA ALA A 77 -37.93 29.65 -20.54
C ALA A 77 -37.83 28.12 -20.38
N ALA A 78 -38.46 27.63 -19.31
CA ALA A 78 -38.70 26.22 -19.05
C ALA A 78 -39.73 25.64 -20.04
N PRO A 79 -39.55 24.40 -20.54
CA PRO A 79 -40.65 23.64 -21.12
C PRO A 79 -41.42 22.87 -20.02
N ALA A 80 -42.75 22.84 -20.19
CA ALA A 80 -43.75 22.20 -19.35
C ALA A 80 -43.58 20.66 -19.23
N PRO A 81 -44.15 20.01 -18.20
CA PRO A 81 -43.95 18.58 -17.97
C PRO A 81 -44.77 17.72 -18.95
N LEU A 82 -44.08 16.78 -19.61
CA LEU A 82 -44.70 15.71 -20.39
C LEU A 82 -45.22 14.61 -19.47
N ALA A 83 -46.40 14.10 -19.84
CA ALA A 83 -47.20 13.13 -19.10
C ALA A 83 -46.48 11.79 -18.86
N VAL A 84 -46.83 11.19 -17.73
CA VAL A 84 -46.42 9.86 -17.28
C VAL A 84 -46.96 8.79 -18.23
N ALA A 85 -46.08 8.09 -18.93
CA ALA A 85 -46.39 6.85 -19.63
C ALA A 85 -46.04 5.66 -18.72
N VAL A 86 -47.04 4.82 -18.44
CA VAL A 86 -46.92 3.56 -17.69
C VAL A 86 -46.18 2.54 -18.56
N PRO A 87 -45.11 1.87 -18.09
CA PRO A 87 -44.45 0.81 -18.86
C PRO A 87 -45.28 -0.48 -18.80
N LEU A 88 -45.66 -1.01 -19.97
CA LEU A 88 -46.19 -2.36 -20.13
C LEU A 88 -45.10 -3.42 -19.86
N PRO A 89 -45.47 -4.62 -19.38
CA PRO A 89 -44.51 -5.69 -19.09
C PRO A 89 -43.86 -6.26 -20.36
N PRO A 90 -42.61 -6.76 -20.28
CA PRO A 90 -41.90 -7.32 -21.42
C PRO A 90 -42.51 -8.67 -21.86
N PRO A 91 -42.48 -8.99 -23.17
CA PRO A 91 -42.94 -10.28 -23.68
C PRO A 91 -41.99 -11.43 -23.28
N PRO A 92 -42.49 -12.67 -23.22
CA PRO A 92 -41.69 -13.83 -22.84
C PRO A 92 -40.61 -14.18 -23.89
N PRO A 93 -39.51 -14.84 -23.47
CA PRO A 93 -38.40 -15.17 -24.37
C PRO A 93 -38.79 -16.27 -25.37
N PRO A 94 -38.25 -16.24 -26.60
CA PRO A 94 -38.50 -17.29 -27.59
C PRO A 94 -37.76 -18.59 -27.27
N SER A 95 -38.42 -19.72 -27.54
CA SER A 95 -37.87 -21.08 -27.45
C SER A 95 -36.80 -21.33 -28.54
N PRO A 96 -35.84 -22.24 -28.31
CA PRO A 96 -34.71 -22.42 -29.22
C PRO A 96 -35.14 -23.16 -30.48
N SER A 97 -35.01 -22.51 -31.64
CA SER A 97 -35.08 -23.18 -32.93
C SER A 97 -33.67 -23.35 -33.51
N SER A 98 -33.41 -24.59 -33.92
CA SER A 98 -32.21 -25.07 -34.61
C SER A 98 -32.08 -24.48 -36.01
N SER A 99 -30.88 -24.03 -36.39
CA SER A 99 -30.51 -23.74 -37.78
C SER A 99 -28.99 -23.90 -38.01
N PRO A 100 -28.54 -24.25 -39.23
CA PRO A 100 -27.31 -24.98 -39.54
C PRO A 100 -26.07 -24.07 -39.72
N PRO A 101 -24.83 -24.62 -39.85
CA PRO A 101 -23.62 -23.80 -39.87
C PRO A 101 -23.41 -23.09 -41.22
N PRO A 102 -22.64 -21.98 -41.25
CA PRO A 102 -22.38 -21.21 -42.46
C PRO A 102 -21.27 -21.85 -43.35
N PRO A 103 -21.25 -21.53 -44.65
CA PRO A 103 -20.28 -22.08 -45.60
C PRO A 103 -18.91 -21.39 -45.50
N GLY A 104 -17.85 -22.16 -45.72
CA GLY A 104 -16.47 -21.67 -45.76
C GLY A 104 -16.15 -20.89 -47.04
N PHE A 105 -15.22 -19.93 -46.91
CA PHE A 105 -14.59 -19.21 -48.02
C PHE A 105 -13.06 -19.28 -47.92
N PRO A 106 -12.34 -19.19 -49.06
CA PRO A 106 -11.00 -19.75 -49.23
C PRO A 106 -9.85 -18.82 -48.80
N LEU A 107 -8.71 -19.43 -48.49
CA LEU A 107 -7.43 -18.76 -48.25
C LEU A 107 -6.87 -18.16 -49.55
N SER A 108 -6.43 -16.90 -49.48
CA SER A 108 -5.57 -16.25 -50.48
C SER A 108 -4.28 -15.76 -49.81
N SER A 109 -3.14 -16.22 -50.33
CA SER A 109 -1.77 -15.94 -49.87
C SER A 109 -1.32 -14.50 -50.15
N PRO A 110 -0.45 -13.90 -49.32
CA PRO A 110 0.21 -12.63 -49.63
C PRO A 110 1.50 -12.82 -50.48
N PRO A 111 1.93 -11.79 -51.24
CA PRO A 111 3.03 -11.88 -52.20
C PRO A 111 4.43 -11.70 -51.58
N SER A 112 5.44 -12.23 -52.27
CA SER A 112 6.87 -12.18 -51.92
C SER A 112 7.51 -10.80 -52.09
N PRO A 113 8.58 -10.46 -51.33
CA PRO A 113 9.30 -9.19 -51.47
C PRO A 113 10.35 -9.22 -52.60
N PRO A 114 10.74 -8.05 -53.16
CA PRO A 114 11.71 -7.96 -54.25
C PRO A 114 13.17 -7.96 -53.75
N SER A 115 14.07 -8.45 -54.62
CA SER A 115 15.53 -8.54 -54.43
C SER A 115 16.21 -7.16 -54.35
N PRO A 116 17.26 -6.97 -53.54
CA PRO A 116 18.03 -5.73 -53.53
C PRO A 116 19.14 -5.74 -54.60
N GLY A 117 19.17 -4.66 -55.37
CA GLY A 117 20.22 -4.33 -56.33
C GLY A 117 21.52 -3.83 -55.68
N THR A 118 22.57 -3.95 -56.48
CA THR A 118 23.97 -3.56 -56.24
C THR A 118 24.19 -2.06 -56.05
N ALA A 119 24.93 -1.69 -55.01
CA ALA A 119 25.65 -0.42 -54.94
C ALA A 119 26.99 -0.60 -54.19
N SER A 120 28.08 -0.12 -54.80
CA SER A 120 29.47 -0.19 -54.34
C SER A 120 29.90 1.12 -53.68
N ALA A 121 30.60 1.09 -52.54
CA ALA A 121 31.72 1.96 -52.09
C ALA A 121 32.24 1.50 -50.68
N PRO A 122 33.41 1.91 -50.15
CA PRO A 122 34.45 0.96 -49.71
C PRO A 122 34.82 1.02 -48.21
N GLY A 123 35.53 -0.03 -47.75
CA GLY A 123 36.49 0.06 -46.64
C GLY A 123 36.03 -0.38 -45.25
N ALA A 124 36.15 -1.67 -44.95
CA ALA A 124 36.17 -2.22 -43.59
C ALA A 124 37.33 -3.24 -43.45
N PRO A 125 37.98 -3.34 -42.27
CA PRO A 125 39.19 -4.14 -42.06
C PRO A 125 38.90 -5.65 -42.04
N PRO A 126 39.92 -6.52 -42.23
CA PRO A 126 39.70 -7.96 -42.43
C PRO A 126 39.19 -8.66 -41.16
N PRO A 127 38.35 -9.70 -41.29
CA PRO A 127 37.87 -10.47 -40.15
C PRO A 127 38.94 -11.46 -39.64
N SER A 128 39.05 -11.55 -38.31
CA SER A 128 39.88 -12.53 -37.60
C SER A 128 39.49 -13.98 -37.94
N PRO A 129 40.44 -14.94 -37.94
CA PRO A 129 40.18 -16.32 -38.34
C PRO A 129 39.28 -17.05 -37.34
N ARG A 130 38.34 -17.82 -37.88
CA ARG A 130 37.41 -18.70 -37.15
C ARG A 130 38.17 -19.86 -36.49
N PRO A 131 37.88 -20.24 -35.23
CA PRO A 131 38.52 -21.38 -34.58
C PRO A 131 38.08 -22.72 -35.20
N PRO A 132 38.92 -23.77 -35.13
CA PRO A 132 38.63 -25.07 -35.72
C PRO A 132 37.49 -25.80 -34.97
N PRO A 133 36.79 -26.74 -35.64
CA PRO A 133 35.69 -27.48 -35.03
C PRO A 133 36.19 -28.49 -33.99
N LEU A 134 35.41 -28.64 -32.90
CA LEU A 134 35.66 -29.61 -31.83
C LEU A 134 35.44 -31.06 -32.32
N PRO A 135 36.23 -32.04 -31.84
CA PRO A 135 36.05 -33.44 -32.17
C PRO A 135 34.85 -34.07 -31.42
N PRO A 136 34.28 -35.17 -31.95
CA PRO A 136 33.12 -35.84 -31.34
C PRO A 136 33.48 -36.54 -30.02
N PRO A 137 32.52 -36.74 -29.10
CA PRO A 137 32.79 -37.34 -27.80
C PRO A 137 33.12 -38.83 -27.92
N SER A 138 34.23 -39.24 -27.29
CA SER A 138 34.63 -40.62 -27.11
C SER A 138 33.76 -41.31 -26.05
N SER A 139 33.37 -42.56 -26.33
CA SER A 139 32.61 -43.43 -25.44
C SER A 139 33.36 -43.73 -24.13
N PRO A 140 32.67 -43.89 -22.98
CA PRO A 140 33.32 -44.20 -21.72
C PRO A 140 33.79 -45.67 -21.66
N PRO A 141 34.88 -45.97 -20.93
CA PRO A 141 35.35 -47.34 -20.75
C PRO A 141 34.51 -48.11 -19.72
N ASN A 142 34.25 -49.39 -20.01
CA ASN A 142 33.66 -50.36 -19.10
C ASN A 142 34.54 -50.55 -17.86
N LEU A 143 33.98 -50.36 -16.66
CA LEU A 143 34.55 -50.77 -15.38
C LEU A 143 33.72 -51.92 -14.76
N PRO A 144 34.36 -52.93 -14.15
CA PRO A 144 33.69 -54.10 -13.61
C PRO A 144 32.90 -53.79 -12.32
N SER A 145 31.75 -54.44 -12.20
CA SER A 145 30.83 -54.38 -11.07
C SER A 145 31.43 -54.97 -9.78
N LEU A 146 31.46 -54.17 -8.71
CA LEU A 146 31.75 -54.61 -7.33
C LEU A 146 30.52 -55.30 -6.70
N PRO A 147 30.72 -56.32 -5.84
CA PRO A 147 29.62 -57.04 -5.18
C PRO A 147 28.97 -56.18 -4.07
N PRO A 148 27.69 -56.45 -3.72
CA PRO A 148 26.99 -55.69 -2.69
C PRO A 148 27.53 -56.00 -1.28
N PRO A 149 27.54 -55.02 -0.36
CA PRO A 149 27.99 -55.22 1.01
C PRO A 149 26.98 -56.03 1.83
N PRO A 150 27.42 -56.71 2.91
CA PRO A 150 26.59 -57.62 3.69
C PRO A 150 25.53 -56.87 4.51
N LYS A 151 24.32 -57.44 4.56
CA LYS A 151 23.23 -57.01 5.44
C LYS A 151 23.57 -57.34 6.89
N ASN A 152 24.10 -56.38 7.64
CA ASN A 152 24.11 -56.44 9.10
C ASN A 152 22.97 -55.61 9.67
N SER A 153 22.09 -56.31 10.36
CA SER A 153 21.07 -55.77 11.25
C SER A 153 21.71 -54.98 12.38
N THR A 154 21.51 -53.67 12.37
CA THR A 154 21.69 -52.86 13.58
C THR A 154 20.42 -52.04 13.76
N THR A 155 19.67 -52.42 14.79
CA THR A 155 18.52 -51.74 15.36
C THR A 155 18.75 -50.23 15.45
N ARG A 156 18.10 -49.47 14.56
CA ARG A 156 18.01 -48.01 14.67
C ARG A 156 16.90 -47.71 15.66
N ALA A 157 17.28 -47.32 16.87
CA ALA A 157 16.37 -46.71 17.83
C ALA A 157 15.66 -45.52 17.14
N SER A 158 14.35 -45.66 16.97
CA SER A 158 13.45 -44.63 16.49
C SER A 158 13.33 -43.54 17.55
N PHE A 159 14.00 -42.40 17.33
CA PHE A 159 13.66 -41.16 18.01
C PHE A 159 12.34 -40.63 17.41
N PRO A 160 11.29 -40.37 18.21
CA PRO A 160 10.08 -39.77 17.70
C PRO A 160 10.28 -38.25 17.51
N GLY A 161 9.95 -37.74 16.32
CA GLY A 161 9.70 -36.32 16.10
C GLY A 161 10.76 -35.55 15.31
N SER A 162 10.87 -35.84 14.02
CA SER A 162 11.35 -34.84 13.05
C SER A 162 10.44 -34.98 11.84
N PRO A 163 9.63 -33.95 11.47
CA PRO A 163 8.81 -34.04 10.28
C PRO A 163 9.74 -34.24 9.08
N SER A 164 9.48 -35.28 8.29
CA SER A 164 10.13 -35.46 6.99
C SER A 164 9.86 -34.22 6.13
N LEU A 165 10.82 -33.83 5.28
CA LEU A 165 10.64 -32.73 4.31
C LEU A 165 9.42 -32.91 3.40
N GLU A 166 8.96 -34.16 3.20
CA GLU A 166 7.75 -34.51 2.46
C GLU A 166 6.44 -34.22 3.23
N ASP A 167 6.48 -34.16 4.56
CA ASP A 167 5.32 -33.82 5.41
C ASP A 167 5.14 -32.29 5.49
N ASP A 168 6.24 -31.55 5.37
CA ASP A 168 6.26 -30.08 5.39
C ASP A 168 5.90 -29.45 4.03
N THR A 169 5.75 -30.20 2.93
CA THR A 169 5.21 -29.67 1.66
C THR A 169 3.68 -29.63 1.65
N ALA A 170 3.02 -30.58 2.31
CA ALA A 170 1.56 -30.65 2.42
C ALA A 170 0.98 -29.74 3.52
N ALA A 171 1.80 -29.31 4.48
CA ALA A 171 1.35 -28.47 5.58
C ALA A 171 0.80 -27.11 5.09
N PRO A 172 -0.32 -26.60 5.66
CA PRO A 172 -0.82 -25.25 5.36
C PRO A 172 0.24 -24.17 5.56
N ILE A 173 0.19 -23.12 4.75
CA ILE A 173 1.08 -21.98 4.93
C ILE A 173 0.85 -21.34 6.30
N SER A 174 1.94 -20.92 6.95
CA SER A 174 1.91 -20.17 8.20
C SER A 174 3.05 -19.17 8.17
N ILE A 175 3.08 -18.26 9.15
CA ILE A 175 4.09 -17.19 9.21
C ILE A 175 5.53 -17.74 9.27
N ARG A 176 5.72 -18.96 9.79
CA ARG A 176 7.03 -19.63 9.86
C ARG A 176 7.61 -19.92 8.48
N HIS A 177 6.79 -19.98 7.43
CA HIS A 177 7.24 -20.25 6.05
C HIS A 177 7.71 -18.98 5.31
N VAL A 178 7.47 -17.81 5.88
CA VAL A 178 7.79 -16.50 5.29
C VAL A 178 9.13 -16.00 5.86
N VAL A 179 10.00 -15.46 5.00
CA VAL A 179 11.25 -14.80 5.39
C VAL A 179 11.12 -13.32 5.08
N PHE A 180 11.30 -12.45 6.06
CA PHE A 180 11.23 -11.00 5.87
C PHE A 180 12.62 -10.41 5.63
N GLY A 181 12.80 -9.73 4.50
CA GLY A 181 13.92 -8.82 4.25
C GLY A 181 13.42 -7.39 4.42
N ILE A 182 13.78 -6.74 5.52
CA ILE A 182 13.29 -5.40 5.83
C ILE A 182 14.37 -4.40 5.45
N ALA A 183 14.13 -3.55 4.45
CA ALA A 183 15.05 -2.52 4.02
C ALA A 183 15.04 -1.35 5.00
N GLY A 184 16.21 -0.89 5.43
CA GLY A 184 16.33 0.30 6.26
C GLY A 184 17.70 0.97 6.09
N SER A 185 17.91 2.06 6.79
CA SER A 185 19.21 2.73 6.89
C SER A 185 19.68 2.83 8.34
N ALA A 186 20.99 2.76 8.55
CA ALA A 186 21.61 2.86 9.87
C ALA A 186 21.26 4.18 10.56
N GLN A 187 21.13 5.25 9.78
CA GLN A 187 20.76 6.58 10.26
C GLN A 187 19.31 6.64 10.79
N LEU A 188 18.36 6.02 10.09
CA LEU A 188 16.94 6.07 10.46
C LEU A 188 16.53 4.99 11.46
N TRP A 189 17.32 3.92 11.54
CA TRP A 189 17.05 2.76 12.39
C TRP A 189 16.68 3.09 13.84
N PRO A 190 17.37 4.01 14.55
CA PRO A 190 17.04 4.32 15.95
C PRO A 190 15.59 4.76 16.15
N ARG A 191 15.02 5.45 15.17
CA ARG A 191 13.64 5.93 15.17
C ARG A 191 12.67 4.88 14.59
N ARG A 192 12.95 4.37 13.39
CA ARG A 192 12.02 3.52 12.63
C ARG A 192 11.83 2.12 13.20
N ARG A 193 12.78 1.63 14.01
CA ARG A 193 12.61 0.37 14.75
C ARG A 193 11.33 0.33 15.61
N GLU A 194 10.86 1.48 16.09
CA GLU A 194 9.62 1.54 16.89
C GLU A 194 8.37 1.18 16.07
N PHE A 195 8.37 1.39 14.76
CA PHE A 195 7.30 0.99 13.87
C PHE A 195 7.28 -0.54 13.67
N LEU A 196 8.45 -1.13 13.47
CA LEU A 196 8.59 -2.59 13.33
C LEU A 196 8.10 -3.33 14.58
N ARG A 197 8.33 -2.79 15.78
CA ARG A 197 7.82 -3.37 17.04
C ARG A 197 6.30 -3.52 17.06
N LEU A 198 5.59 -2.72 16.27
CA LEU A 198 4.14 -2.75 16.24
C LEU A 198 3.60 -3.99 15.52
N TRP A 199 4.35 -4.63 14.63
CA TRP A 199 3.86 -5.78 13.86
C TRP A 199 4.78 -7.01 13.90
N TRP A 200 6.07 -6.85 14.18
CA TRP A 200 7.00 -7.96 14.34
C TRP A 200 6.63 -8.84 15.54
N ARG A 201 6.74 -10.16 15.38
CA ARG A 201 6.45 -11.16 16.43
C ARG A 201 7.72 -11.92 16.77
N PRO A 202 8.44 -11.53 17.84
CA PRO A 202 9.65 -12.19 18.29
C PRO A 202 9.45 -13.69 18.47
N GLY A 203 10.39 -14.50 17.96
CA GLY A 203 10.34 -15.97 18.06
C GLY A 203 9.35 -16.67 17.11
N ALA A 204 8.36 -15.96 16.57
CA ALA A 204 7.40 -16.52 15.61
C ALA A 204 7.77 -16.19 14.15
N MET A 205 8.34 -15.01 13.92
CA MET A 205 8.74 -14.53 12.59
C MET A 205 10.25 -14.69 12.40
N ARG A 206 10.68 -14.81 11.14
CA ARG A 206 12.09 -14.91 10.76
C ARG A 206 12.41 -13.95 9.62
N GLY A 207 13.63 -13.45 9.61
CA GLY A 207 14.03 -12.38 8.71
C GLY A 207 15.07 -11.48 9.34
N HIS A 208 15.44 -10.44 8.61
CA HIS A 208 16.45 -9.48 9.05
C HIS A 208 16.07 -8.08 8.58
N VAL A 209 16.48 -7.08 9.36
CA VAL A 209 16.60 -5.70 8.86
C VAL A 209 17.96 -5.56 8.19
N TRP A 210 17.97 -5.08 6.96
CA TRP A 210 19.15 -4.89 6.13
C TRP A 210 19.49 -3.41 6.01
N LEU A 211 20.59 -3.03 6.64
CA LEU A 211 21.09 -1.67 6.70
C LEU A 211 22.26 -1.46 5.73
N ASP A 212 22.51 -0.20 5.42
CA ASP A 212 23.64 0.31 4.65
C ASP A 212 24.95 0.37 5.45
N ASP A 213 24.87 0.53 6.77
CA ASP A 213 26.04 0.53 7.65
C ASP A 213 25.76 -0.14 9.02
N ARG A 214 26.81 -0.35 9.79
CA ARG A 214 26.79 -0.88 11.15
C ARG A 214 26.15 0.15 12.09
N ILE A 215 25.30 -0.35 12.97
CA ILE A 215 24.76 0.40 14.09
C ILE A 215 25.51 0.06 15.39
N PRO A 216 25.61 1.00 16.35
CA PRO A 216 26.08 0.69 17.69
C PRO A 216 25.27 -0.46 18.29
N ARG A 217 25.94 -1.37 19.02
CA ARG A 217 25.24 -2.49 19.67
C ARG A 217 24.18 -1.94 20.63
N PRO A 218 22.96 -2.49 20.62
CA PRO A 218 21.92 -2.04 21.52
C PRO A 218 22.37 -2.27 22.96
N TRP A 219 22.33 -1.22 23.78
CA TRP A 219 22.69 -1.30 25.21
C TRP A 219 21.74 -2.21 26.01
N ASN A 220 20.56 -2.52 25.47
CA ASN A 220 19.55 -3.35 26.12
C ASN A 220 19.31 -4.66 25.34
N ALA A 221 19.74 -5.78 25.92
CA ALA A 221 19.57 -7.12 25.35
C ALA A 221 18.09 -7.55 25.24
N SER A 222 17.21 -7.06 26.12
CA SER A 222 15.78 -7.34 26.05
C SER A 222 15.14 -6.66 24.84
N LEU A 223 15.51 -5.39 24.58
CA LEU A 223 15.06 -4.66 23.40
C LEU A 223 15.55 -5.32 22.10
N ALA A 224 16.80 -5.80 22.09
CA ALA A 224 17.36 -6.51 20.95
C ALA A 224 16.59 -7.79 20.60
N ARG A 225 16.08 -8.52 21.62
CA ARG A 225 15.26 -9.74 21.41
C ARG A 225 13.85 -9.43 20.90
N ALA A 226 13.35 -8.21 21.09
CA ALA A 226 12.01 -7.81 20.67
C ALA A 226 11.94 -7.33 19.21
N LEU A 227 13.08 -7.17 18.54
CA LEU A 227 13.22 -6.66 17.18
C LEU A 227 13.72 -7.76 16.22
N PRO A 228 13.51 -7.59 14.89
CA PRO A 228 14.20 -8.42 13.93
C PRO A 228 15.73 -8.27 14.07
N PRO A 229 16.52 -9.35 13.89
CA PRO A 229 17.97 -9.24 13.81
C PRO A 229 18.41 -8.29 12.70
N VAL A 230 19.51 -7.58 12.91
CA VAL A 230 20.05 -6.61 11.95
C VAL A 230 21.22 -7.23 11.17
N ARG A 231 21.30 -6.93 9.88
CA ARG A 231 22.43 -7.23 8.98
C ARG A 231 22.81 -5.97 8.21
N VAL A 232 24.08 -5.90 7.82
CA VAL A 232 24.56 -4.91 6.86
C VAL A 232 24.61 -5.62 5.51
N SER A 233 24.05 -4.98 4.49
CA SER A 233 24.11 -5.53 3.13
C SER A 233 25.54 -5.58 2.60
N GLU A 234 25.76 -6.45 1.63
CA GLU A 234 27.04 -6.56 0.93
C GLU A 234 27.43 -5.29 0.17
N ASP A 235 28.74 -5.15 -0.06
CA ASP A 235 29.31 -4.05 -0.83
C ASP A 235 28.78 -4.04 -2.28
N ILE A 236 28.48 -2.83 -2.75
CA ILE A 236 27.93 -2.56 -4.09
C ILE A 236 28.92 -1.82 -4.99
N SER A 237 30.15 -1.57 -4.55
CA SER A 237 31.14 -0.74 -5.27
C SER A 237 31.46 -1.22 -6.69
N ARG A 238 31.31 -2.53 -6.94
CA ARG A 238 31.54 -3.12 -8.26
C ARG A 238 30.47 -2.82 -9.29
N PHE A 239 29.26 -2.45 -8.87
CA PHE A 239 28.14 -2.25 -9.78
C PHE A 239 28.19 -0.87 -10.42
N ARG A 240 27.96 -0.81 -11.73
CA ARG A 240 27.81 0.47 -12.42
C ARG A 240 26.49 1.14 -12.03
N TYR A 241 26.56 2.43 -11.69
CA TYR A 241 25.38 3.27 -11.42
C TYR A 241 25.48 4.57 -12.24
N THR A 242 24.50 4.85 -13.09
CA THR A 242 24.53 6.00 -14.02
C THR A 242 23.26 6.84 -14.00
N ASN A 243 22.31 6.56 -13.11
CA ASN A 243 21.12 7.38 -13.00
C ASN A 243 21.47 8.73 -12.32
N PRO A 244 21.11 9.88 -12.91
CA PRO A 244 21.52 11.19 -12.40
C PRO A 244 20.73 11.67 -11.18
N THR A 245 19.56 11.10 -10.89
CA THR A 245 18.63 11.60 -9.86
C THR A 245 18.37 10.63 -8.72
N GLY A 246 18.60 9.32 -8.90
CA GLY A 246 18.45 8.33 -7.83
C GLY A 246 19.71 8.16 -6.99
N HIS A 247 19.68 7.25 -6.01
CA HIS A 247 20.80 6.96 -5.13
C HIS A 247 21.33 5.51 -5.29
N PRO A 248 22.67 5.27 -5.20
CA PRO A 248 23.25 3.93 -5.31
C PRO A 248 22.72 2.90 -4.31
N SER A 249 22.12 3.32 -3.19
CA SER A 249 21.47 2.43 -2.24
C SER A 249 20.36 1.56 -2.86
N GLY A 250 19.78 1.97 -4.00
CA GLY A 250 18.83 1.14 -4.73
C GLY A 250 19.43 -0.20 -5.21
N LEU A 251 20.72 -0.23 -5.55
CA LEU A 251 21.42 -1.49 -5.87
C LEU A 251 21.42 -2.43 -4.67
N ARG A 252 21.76 -1.89 -3.49
CA ARG A 252 21.80 -2.62 -2.22
C ARG A 252 20.42 -3.18 -1.86
N ILE A 253 19.39 -2.33 -1.85
CA ILE A 253 18.04 -2.72 -1.43
C ILE A 253 17.45 -3.77 -2.39
N SER A 254 17.69 -3.63 -3.71
CA SER A 254 17.22 -4.63 -4.69
C SER A 254 17.75 -6.04 -4.41
N ARG A 255 18.95 -6.16 -3.83
CA ARG A 255 19.63 -7.43 -3.54
C ARG A 255 19.19 -8.09 -2.23
N ILE A 256 18.37 -7.43 -1.40
CA ILE A 256 17.96 -7.95 -0.09
C ILE A 256 17.30 -9.34 -0.18
N VAL A 257 16.50 -9.61 -1.22
CA VAL A 257 15.86 -10.92 -1.41
C VAL A 257 16.92 -12.00 -1.66
N ALA A 258 17.89 -11.74 -2.54
CA ALA A 258 18.98 -12.68 -2.84
C ALA A 258 19.94 -12.85 -1.64
N GLU A 259 20.25 -11.77 -0.93
CA GLU A 259 21.05 -11.82 0.31
C GLU A 259 20.34 -12.66 1.38
N SER A 260 19.04 -12.47 1.57
CA SER A 260 18.23 -13.25 2.51
C SER A 260 18.12 -14.72 2.08
N PHE A 261 18.02 -15.01 0.78
CA PHE A 261 18.00 -16.37 0.26
C PHE A 261 19.29 -17.13 0.57
N ARG A 262 20.45 -16.48 0.40
CA ARG A 262 21.78 -17.08 0.64
C ARG A 262 22.03 -17.48 2.10
N LEU A 263 21.26 -16.94 3.05
CA LEU A 263 21.31 -17.36 4.45
C LEU A 263 20.74 -18.77 4.71
N GLY A 264 20.08 -19.39 3.72
CA GLY A 264 19.70 -20.80 3.81
C GLY A 264 18.56 -21.09 4.79
N HIS A 265 17.54 -20.22 4.83
CA HIS A 265 16.36 -20.41 5.70
C HIS A 265 15.60 -21.71 5.36
N ARG A 266 15.75 -22.74 6.22
CA ARG A 266 15.07 -24.04 6.06
C ARG A 266 13.55 -23.89 6.13
N GLY A 267 12.82 -24.60 5.26
CA GLY A 267 11.35 -24.50 5.18
C GLY A 267 10.84 -23.13 4.69
N ALA A 268 11.66 -22.36 3.97
CA ALA A 268 11.22 -21.15 3.28
C ALA A 268 10.37 -21.47 2.05
N ARG A 269 9.22 -20.81 1.99
CA ARG A 269 8.29 -20.87 0.85
C ARG A 269 8.15 -19.50 0.19
N TRP A 270 8.27 -18.43 0.99
CA TRP A 270 8.13 -17.04 0.55
C TRP A 270 9.20 -16.14 1.15
N PHE A 271 9.64 -15.15 0.37
CA PHE A 271 10.50 -14.05 0.77
C PHE A 271 9.72 -12.75 0.59
N VAL A 272 9.67 -11.91 1.62
CA VAL A 272 8.93 -10.66 1.62
C VAL A 272 9.90 -9.51 1.83
N LEU A 273 10.02 -8.64 0.83
CA LEU A 273 10.75 -7.38 0.91
C LEU A 273 9.78 -6.28 1.35
N VAL A 274 10.18 -5.46 2.32
CA VAL A 274 9.40 -4.34 2.84
C VAL A 274 10.33 -3.27 3.44
N ASP A 275 9.92 -2.01 3.50
CA ASP A 275 10.70 -0.93 4.13
C ASP A 275 10.44 -0.83 5.64
N ASP A 276 11.36 -0.18 6.36
CA ASP A 276 11.35 -0.04 7.82
C ASP A 276 10.33 0.99 8.37
N ASP A 277 9.72 1.79 7.50
CA ASP A 277 8.57 2.66 7.75
C ASP A 277 7.23 2.11 7.22
N THR A 278 7.16 0.80 6.98
CA THR A 278 5.91 0.11 6.64
C THR A 278 5.27 -0.55 7.87
N ILE A 279 3.94 -0.42 7.98
CA ILE A 279 3.12 -1.21 8.90
C ILE A 279 2.51 -2.36 8.11
N LEU A 280 2.77 -3.59 8.56
CA LEU A 280 2.34 -4.81 7.88
C LEU A 280 1.40 -5.65 8.75
N CYS A 281 0.45 -6.35 8.13
CA CYS A 281 -0.45 -7.32 8.75
C CYS A 281 0.00 -8.76 8.44
N PRO A 282 0.74 -9.43 9.35
CA PRO A 282 1.28 -10.77 9.06
C PRO A 282 0.20 -11.83 8.84
N ASP A 283 -0.94 -11.73 9.53
CA ASP A 283 -2.01 -12.73 9.42
C ASP A 283 -2.69 -12.67 8.06
N ASN A 284 -3.03 -11.47 7.59
CA ASN A 284 -3.62 -11.29 6.26
C ASN A 284 -2.61 -11.62 5.16
N LEU A 285 -1.32 -11.28 5.33
CA LEU A 285 -0.27 -11.69 4.41
C LEU A 285 -0.23 -13.20 4.23
N VAL A 286 -0.21 -13.97 5.32
CA VAL A 286 -0.21 -15.45 5.25
C VAL A 286 -1.47 -15.97 4.56
N ALA A 287 -2.64 -15.41 4.86
CA ALA A 287 -3.88 -15.79 4.20
C ALA A 287 -3.84 -15.51 2.69
N VAL A 288 -3.30 -14.36 2.29
CA VAL A 288 -3.16 -13.98 0.88
C VAL A 288 -2.17 -14.88 0.15
N LEU A 289 -1.01 -15.15 0.74
CA LEU A 289 -0.01 -16.06 0.15
C LEU A 289 -0.53 -17.50 0.01
N GLY A 290 -1.49 -17.90 0.85
CA GLY A 290 -2.17 -19.20 0.74
C GLY A 290 -3.03 -19.39 -0.52
N LYS A 291 -3.27 -18.32 -1.29
CA LYS A 291 -3.94 -18.40 -2.61
C LYS A 291 -3.07 -19.01 -3.70
N TYR A 292 -1.75 -18.99 -3.52
CA TYR A 292 -0.79 -19.23 -4.59
C TYR A 292 0.04 -20.49 -4.33
N ASP A 293 0.35 -21.21 -5.39
CA ASP A 293 1.31 -22.31 -5.32
C ASP A 293 2.72 -21.75 -5.14
N TRP A 294 3.28 -21.96 -3.95
CA TRP A 294 4.61 -21.47 -3.59
C TRP A 294 5.74 -22.25 -4.26
N THR A 295 5.43 -23.39 -4.88
CA THR A 295 6.39 -24.22 -5.63
C THR A 295 6.61 -23.72 -7.07
N GLU A 296 5.80 -22.75 -7.50
CA GLU A 296 5.93 -22.04 -8.78
C GLU A 296 6.60 -20.67 -8.63
N MET A 297 7.05 -20.08 -9.75
CA MET A 297 7.59 -18.72 -9.75
C MET A 297 6.49 -17.67 -9.69
N VAL A 298 6.23 -17.17 -8.50
CA VAL A 298 5.22 -16.15 -8.21
C VAL A 298 5.84 -14.88 -7.65
N TYR A 299 5.41 -13.73 -8.20
CA TYR A 299 5.74 -12.36 -7.78
C TYR A 299 4.45 -11.60 -7.44
N ILE A 300 4.29 -11.18 -6.19
CA ILE A 300 3.06 -10.55 -5.67
C ILE A 300 3.38 -9.19 -5.05
N GLY A 301 2.48 -8.23 -5.24
CA GLY A 301 2.47 -6.95 -4.54
C GLY A 301 1.45 -5.99 -5.14
N GLY A 302 1.68 -4.69 -5.00
CA GLY A 302 0.81 -3.65 -5.54
C GLY A 302 1.60 -2.52 -6.23
N PRO A 303 1.08 -1.94 -7.32
CA PRO A 303 1.60 -0.70 -7.87
C PRO A 303 1.34 0.47 -6.90
N SER A 304 1.92 1.65 -7.18
CA SER A 304 1.68 2.85 -6.40
C SER A 304 0.23 3.34 -6.56
N GLU A 305 -0.29 4.00 -5.54
CA GLU A 305 -1.51 4.80 -5.64
C GLU A 305 -1.38 5.95 -6.65
N SER A 306 -0.15 6.40 -6.94
CA SER A 306 0.16 7.49 -7.87
C SER A 306 0.25 7.01 -9.32
N HIS A 307 -0.56 7.61 -10.18
CA HIS A 307 -0.56 7.41 -11.63
C HIS A 307 0.78 7.83 -12.26
N SER A 308 1.36 8.94 -11.81
CA SER A 308 2.63 9.41 -12.35
C SER A 308 3.79 8.49 -11.99
N ALA A 309 3.81 7.96 -10.75
CA ALA A 309 4.78 6.95 -10.34
C ALA A 309 4.64 5.67 -11.20
N ASN A 310 3.43 5.17 -11.41
CA ASN A 310 3.20 3.98 -12.24
C ASN A 310 3.53 4.20 -13.72
N THR A 311 3.36 5.43 -14.23
CA THR A 311 3.75 5.79 -15.59
C THR A 311 5.27 5.88 -15.76
N TYR A 312 5.97 6.41 -14.75
CA TYR A 312 7.42 6.52 -14.78
C TYR A 312 8.12 5.16 -14.61
N PHE A 313 7.65 4.35 -13.65
CA PHE A 313 8.22 3.04 -13.33
C PHE A 313 7.55 1.93 -14.14
N SER A 314 6.39 1.44 -13.67
CA SER A 314 5.53 0.52 -14.41
C SER A 314 4.23 0.29 -13.65
N HIS A 315 3.13 0.15 -14.38
CA HIS A 315 1.85 -0.34 -13.84
C HIS A 315 1.88 -1.84 -13.50
N SER A 316 2.94 -2.55 -13.90
CA SER A 316 3.18 -3.97 -13.64
C SER A 316 4.30 -4.21 -12.63
N MET A 317 4.75 -3.17 -11.92
CA MET A 317 5.74 -3.28 -10.85
C MET A 317 5.04 -3.25 -9.49
N ALA A 318 5.43 -4.14 -8.58
CA ALA A 318 5.16 -3.95 -7.16
C ALA A 318 6.22 -3.04 -6.53
N PHE A 319 5.78 -2.09 -5.72
CA PHE A 319 6.66 -1.18 -5.00
C PHE A 319 7.01 -1.77 -3.62
N GLY A 320 8.28 -1.66 -3.24
CA GLY A 320 8.90 -2.31 -2.09
C GLY A 320 8.41 -1.77 -0.76
N GLY A 321 8.14 -0.46 -0.68
CA GLY A 321 7.52 0.15 0.49
C GLY A 321 6.16 -0.48 0.81
N GLY A 322 5.31 -0.64 -0.21
CA GLY A 322 4.05 -1.36 -0.12
C GLY A 322 4.23 -2.84 0.18
N GLY A 323 5.36 -3.42 -0.19
CA GLY A 323 5.74 -4.80 0.10
C GLY A 323 5.70 -5.68 -1.13
N ILE A 324 6.72 -6.53 -1.27
CA ILE A 324 6.89 -7.46 -2.38
C ILE A 324 7.02 -8.87 -1.81
N ALA A 325 6.17 -9.80 -2.25
CA ALA A 325 6.28 -11.20 -1.90
C ALA A 325 6.74 -12.04 -3.12
N ILE A 326 7.81 -12.81 -2.91
CA ILE A 326 8.47 -13.63 -3.92
C ILE A 326 8.50 -15.08 -3.42
N SER A 327 7.98 -15.98 -4.24
CA SER A 327 8.05 -17.43 -4.00
C SER A 327 9.48 -17.95 -3.94
N TYR A 328 9.69 -19.10 -3.28
CA TYR A 328 11.01 -19.71 -3.13
C TYR A 328 11.72 -19.98 -4.48
N PRO A 329 11.08 -20.57 -5.51
CA PRO A 329 11.73 -20.81 -6.81
C PRO A 329 12.16 -19.52 -7.50
N LEU A 330 11.34 -18.46 -7.43
CA LEU A 330 11.70 -17.17 -8.01
C LEU A 330 12.87 -16.51 -7.27
N ALA A 331 12.89 -16.53 -5.93
CA ALA A 331 14.03 -16.05 -5.15
C ALA A 331 15.34 -16.80 -5.49
N LYS A 332 15.25 -18.12 -5.70
CA LYS A 332 16.38 -18.95 -6.12
C LYS A 332 16.89 -18.57 -7.51
N ALA A 333 15.99 -18.33 -8.46
CA ALA A 333 16.34 -17.91 -9.82
C ALA A 333 16.98 -16.52 -9.81
N LEU A 334 16.36 -15.56 -9.12
CA LEU A 334 16.91 -14.20 -8.95
C LEU A 334 18.33 -14.24 -8.38
N THR A 335 18.56 -15.02 -7.32
CA THR A 335 19.89 -15.10 -6.67
C THR A 335 21.01 -15.53 -7.64
N ARG A 336 20.70 -16.27 -8.71
CA ARG A 336 21.69 -16.74 -9.69
C ARG A 336 22.04 -15.70 -10.76
N MET A 337 21.13 -14.77 -11.05
CA MET A 337 21.23 -13.88 -12.21
C MET A 337 21.19 -12.38 -11.85
N GLN A 338 20.74 -12.03 -10.63
CA GLN A 338 20.45 -10.65 -10.25
C GLN A 338 21.66 -9.73 -10.45
N ASP A 339 22.84 -10.15 -10.02
CA ASP A 339 24.04 -9.31 -10.13
C ASP A 339 24.38 -8.99 -11.61
N GLU A 340 24.25 -9.94 -12.53
CA GLU A 340 24.45 -9.69 -13.96
C GLU A 340 23.35 -8.80 -14.56
N CYS A 341 22.11 -8.95 -14.08
CA CYS A 341 21.00 -8.08 -14.47
C CYS A 341 21.23 -6.63 -14.01
N LEU A 342 21.71 -6.42 -12.78
CA LEU A 342 22.01 -5.07 -12.28
C LEU A 342 23.04 -4.34 -13.18
N GLU A 343 24.02 -5.05 -13.73
CA GLU A 343 24.98 -4.49 -14.70
C GLU A 343 24.34 -4.11 -16.04
N ARG A 344 23.26 -4.78 -16.46
CA ARG A 344 22.49 -4.43 -17.67
C ARG A 344 21.61 -3.21 -17.48
N TYR A 345 21.25 -2.89 -16.24
CA TYR A 345 20.33 -1.82 -15.89
C TYR A 345 20.94 -0.72 -14.99
N PRO A 346 22.12 -0.15 -15.32
CA PRO A 346 22.80 0.83 -14.45
C PRO A 346 22.05 2.17 -14.36
N ARG A 347 21.13 2.42 -15.31
CA ARG A 347 20.38 3.68 -15.45
C ARG A 347 19.03 3.72 -14.72
N LEU A 348 18.55 2.60 -14.20
CA LEU A 348 17.26 2.58 -13.49
C LEU A 348 17.33 3.45 -12.23
N TYR A 349 16.19 3.90 -11.71
CA TYR A 349 16.19 4.86 -10.61
C TYR A 349 16.42 4.17 -9.27
N GLY A 350 15.42 3.42 -8.78
CA GLY A 350 15.43 2.85 -7.44
C GLY A 350 15.66 1.34 -7.40
N SER A 351 15.54 0.78 -6.20
CA SER A 351 15.62 -0.65 -5.94
C SER A 351 14.48 -1.47 -6.56
N ASP A 352 13.25 -1.00 -6.46
CA ASP A 352 12.07 -1.73 -6.96
C ASP A 352 12.09 -1.88 -8.49
N ASP A 353 12.44 -0.81 -9.19
CA ASP A 353 12.60 -0.78 -10.64
C ASP A 353 13.62 -1.82 -11.12
N ARG A 354 14.75 -1.93 -10.39
CA ARG A 354 15.79 -2.94 -10.64
C ARG A 354 15.32 -4.37 -10.37
N LEU A 355 14.68 -4.58 -9.22
CA LEU A 355 14.17 -5.90 -8.86
C LEU A 355 13.13 -6.37 -9.88
N HIS A 356 12.22 -5.48 -10.27
CA HIS A 356 11.22 -5.72 -11.29
C HIS A 356 11.85 -6.02 -12.66
N ALA A 357 12.86 -5.25 -13.09
CA ALA A 357 13.57 -5.52 -14.34
C ALA A 357 14.20 -6.93 -14.35
N CYS A 358 14.83 -7.35 -13.25
CA CYS A 358 15.39 -8.72 -13.15
C CYS A 358 14.31 -9.81 -13.11
N ILE A 359 13.16 -9.55 -12.48
CA ILE A 359 12.03 -10.49 -12.50
C ILE A 359 11.44 -10.59 -13.92
N LEU A 360 11.41 -9.50 -14.68
CA LEU A 360 10.97 -9.50 -16.08
C LEU A 360 11.90 -10.30 -17.00
N GLU A 361 13.22 -10.28 -16.78
CA GLU A 361 14.14 -11.16 -17.52
C GLU A 361 13.85 -12.65 -17.28
N LEU A 362 13.29 -13.00 -16.12
CA LEU A 362 12.80 -14.33 -15.81
C LEU A 362 11.39 -14.62 -16.37
N GLY A 363 10.75 -13.63 -16.98
CA GLY A 363 9.43 -13.77 -17.61
C GLY A 363 8.26 -13.88 -16.63
N VAL A 364 8.43 -13.44 -15.38
CA VAL A 364 7.38 -13.58 -14.35
C VAL A 364 6.60 -12.26 -14.19
N PRO A 365 5.29 -12.24 -14.44
CA PRO A 365 4.49 -11.03 -14.31
C PRO A 365 4.11 -10.74 -12.85
N LEU A 366 3.74 -9.48 -12.58
CA LEU A 366 3.14 -9.11 -11.30
C LEU A 366 1.76 -9.73 -11.12
N THR A 367 1.59 -10.37 -9.98
CA THR A 367 0.29 -10.75 -9.42
C THR A 367 -0.18 -9.66 -8.45
N ARG A 368 -1.19 -8.88 -8.87
CA ARG A 368 -1.66 -7.73 -8.09
C ARG A 368 -2.56 -8.14 -6.93
N GLU A 369 -2.22 -7.68 -5.73
CA GLU A 369 -3.02 -7.81 -4.52
C GLU A 369 -3.36 -6.43 -3.96
N TYR A 370 -4.65 -6.12 -3.87
CA TYR A 370 -5.14 -4.76 -3.55
C TYR A 370 -4.93 -4.29 -2.10
N GLY A 371 -4.40 -5.15 -1.23
CA GLY A 371 -4.10 -4.81 0.16
C GLY A 371 -2.66 -4.35 0.40
N PHE A 372 -1.80 -4.44 -0.62
CA PHE A 372 -0.45 -3.88 -0.56
C PHE A 372 -0.53 -2.42 -1.02
N HIS A 373 -0.18 -1.51 -0.13
CA HIS A 373 -0.21 -0.08 -0.42
C HIS A 373 1.16 0.55 -0.27
N GLN A 374 1.72 1.01 -1.39
CA GLN A 374 2.90 1.87 -1.39
C GLN A 374 2.62 3.18 -0.64
N TRP A 375 1.37 3.62 -0.64
CA TRP A 375 0.85 4.71 0.18
C TRP A 375 1.60 6.03 -0.07
N ASP A 376 1.93 6.28 -1.34
CA ASP A 376 2.62 7.49 -1.84
C ASP A 376 1.69 8.73 -1.80
N ILE A 377 1.21 9.05 -0.61
CA ILE A 377 0.33 10.18 -0.33
C ILE A 377 0.87 11.02 0.81
N ARG A 378 0.46 12.28 0.86
CA ARG A 378 0.76 13.23 1.93
C ARG A 378 -0.52 13.83 2.51
N GLY A 379 -0.44 14.25 3.78
CA GLY A 379 -1.55 14.89 4.49
C GLY A 379 -2.54 13.88 5.04
N ASN A 380 -3.84 14.16 4.95
CA ASN A 380 -4.86 13.40 5.67
C ASN A 380 -5.24 12.08 4.97
N PRO A 381 -4.95 10.90 5.55
CA PRO A 381 -5.19 9.60 4.92
C PRO A 381 -6.65 9.13 4.96
N HIS A 382 -7.57 9.95 5.47
CA HIS A 382 -8.96 9.56 5.75
C HIS A 382 -9.68 8.91 4.58
N GLY A 383 -9.57 9.47 3.38
CA GLY A 383 -10.22 8.93 2.18
C GLY A 383 -9.85 7.49 1.89
N LEU A 384 -8.54 7.18 1.89
CA LEU A 384 -8.03 5.83 1.62
C LEU A 384 -8.48 4.84 2.70
N LEU A 385 -8.31 5.20 3.97
CA LEU A 385 -8.65 4.30 5.09
C LEU A 385 -10.15 4.08 5.24
N ALA A 386 -10.96 5.09 4.95
CA ALA A 386 -12.42 4.99 5.02
C ALA A 386 -13.03 4.26 3.81
N ALA A 387 -12.31 4.25 2.68
CA ALA A 387 -12.75 3.65 1.44
C ALA A 387 -11.87 2.48 0.96
N HIS A 388 -11.15 1.83 1.89
CA HIS A 388 -10.27 0.71 1.58
C HIS A 388 -10.98 -0.32 0.68
N PRO A 389 -10.29 -0.86 -0.35
CA PRO A 389 -10.86 -1.87 -1.25
C PRO A 389 -11.40 -3.09 -0.49
N ILE A 390 -12.30 -3.84 -1.14
CA ILE A 390 -12.79 -5.11 -0.59
C ILE A 390 -11.70 -6.18 -0.81
N ALA A 391 -10.69 -6.15 0.05
CA ALA A 391 -9.52 -7.03 0.03
C ALA A 391 -8.93 -7.09 1.45
N PRO A 392 -8.22 -8.17 1.84
CA PRO A 392 -7.48 -8.18 3.10
C PRO A 392 -6.45 -7.04 3.13
N PHE A 393 -6.46 -6.23 4.18
CA PHE A 393 -5.43 -5.21 4.39
C PHE A 393 -4.07 -5.88 4.64
N ILE A 394 -3.02 -5.52 3.90
CA ILE A 394 -1.68 -6.10 4.04
C ILE A 394 -0.71 -5.08 4.61
N SER A 395 -0.62 -3.89 4.04
CA SER A 395 0.44 -2.94 4.40
C SER A 395 0.15 -1.51 3.99
N ILE A 396 0.73 -0.56 4.75
CA ILE A 396 0.82 0.86 4.41
C ILE A 396 2.22 1.37 4.70
N HIS A 397 2.70 2.26 3.86
CA HIS A 397 4.07 2.76 3.86
C HIS A 397 4.11 4.28 4.00
N HIS A 398 5.31 4.86 4.15
CA HIS A 398 5.52 6.29 4.37
C HIS A 398 4.64 6.88 5.49
N ILE A 399 4.48 6.13 6.58
CA ILE A 399 3.61 6.50 7.71
C ILE A 399 3.99 7.85 8.35
N GLU A 400 5.22 8.31 8.12
CA GLU A 400 5.73 9.58 8.63
C GLU A 400 5.31 10.79 7.76
N ALA A 401 4.84 10.55 6.53
CA ALA A 401 4.44 11.59 5.57
C ALA A 401 2.95 11.97 5.63
N VAL A 402 2.17 11.23 6.44
CA VAL A 402 0.74 11.43 6.61
C VAL A 402 0.40 11.93 8.01
N ASP A 403 -0.74 12.61 8.12
CA ASP A 403 -1.28 13.02 9.43
C ASP A 403 -1.57 11.78 10.29
N PRO A 404 -1.47 11.88 11.64
CA PRO A 404 -1.85 10.78 12.52
C PRO A 404 -3.25 10.25 12.18
N ILE A 405 -3.35 8.93 12.00
CA ILE A 405 -4.58 8.23 11.58
C ILE A 405 -5.80 8.62 12.44
N TYR A 406 -5.63 8.69 13.76
CA TYR A 406 -6.68 9.10 14.70
C TYR A 406 -6.45 10.54 15.19
N PRO A 407 -7.48 11.41 15.15
CA PRO A 407 -7.35 12.79 15.60
C PRO A 407 -6.94 12.91 17.07
N GLY A 408 -5.99 13.80 17.35
CA GLY A 408 -5.55 14.12 18.72
C GLY A 408 -4.50 13.16 19.31
N LEU A 409 -4.11 12.11 18.58
CA LEU A 409 -3.02 11.22 18.97
C LEU A 409 -1.71 11.62 18.27
N SER A 410 -0.57 11.34 18.90
CA SER A 410 0.72 11.36 18.21
C SER A 410 0.80 10.26 17.15
N LEU A 411 1.77 10.34 16.24
CA LEU A 411 2.00 9.30 15.22
C LEU A 411 2.10 7.90 15.85
N LEU A 412 2.95 7.73 16.87
CA LEU A 412 3.18 6.42 17.48
C LEU A 412 1.96 5.90 18.25
N GLU A 413 1.23 6.75 18.98
CA GLU A 413 -0.01 6.35 19.66
C GLU A 413 -1.10 5.96 18.67
N SER A 414 -1.21 6.71 17.58
CA SER A 414 -2.13 6.44 16.49
C SER A 414 -1.83 5.08 15.84
N LEU A 415 -0.56 4.79 15.54
CA LEU A 415 -0.14 3.49 14.99
C LEU A 415 -0.31 2.34 15.98
N LYS A 416 -0.16 2.58 17.29
CA LYS A 416 -0.47 1.57 18.33
C LYS A 416 -1.94 1.19 18.32
N LEU A 417 -2.86 2.16 18.24
CA LEU A 417 -4.29 1.88 18.14
C LEU A 417 -4.64 1.20 16.80
N PHE A 418 -4.05 1.67 15.70
CA PHE A 418 -4.22 1.08 14.37
C PHE A 418 -3.80 -0.40 14.33
N THR A 419 -2.61 -0.71 14.85
CA THR A 419 -2.10 -2.08 14.90
C THR A 419 -2.80 -2.93 15.96
N LYS A 420 -3.32 -2.35 17.05
CA LYS A 420 -4.21 -3.04 17.99
C LYS A 420 -5.48 -3.52 17.28
N ALA A 421 -6.14 -2.65 16.53
CA ALA A 421 -7.32 -3.00 15.75
C ALA A 421 -7.03 -4.08 14.69
N MET A 422 -5.96 -3.89 13.91
CA MET A 422 -5.48 -4.85 12.93
C MET A 422 -5.23 -6.24 13.54
N LYS A 423 -4.57 -6.33 14.71
CA LYS A 423 -4.29 -7.61 15.38
C LYS A 423 -5.53 -8.26 15.99
N THR A 424 -6.52 -7.46 16.37
CA THR A 424 -7.71 -7.97 17.06
C THR A 424 -8.62 -8.69 16.07
N ASP A 425 -8.80 -8.14 14.87
CA ASP A 425 -9.62 -8.75 13.81
C ASP A 425 -9.00 -8.51 12.42
N PRO A 426 -7.94 -9.25 12.06
CA PRO A 426 -7.16 -8.99 10.85
C PRO A 426 -7.99 -9.01 9.57
N GLN A 427 -8.85 -10.03 9.40
CA GLN A 427 -9.61 -10.21 8.16
C GLN A 427 -10.66 -9.12 7.96
N SER A 428 -11.25 -8.62 9.04
CA SER A 428 -12.29 -7.59 8.99
C SER A 428 -11.71 -6.17 9.04
N PHE A 429 -10.43 -6.01 9.36
CA PHE A 429 -9.78 -4.71 9.48
C PHE A 429 -9.88 -3.90 8.19
N LEU A 430 -10.29 -2.63 8.32
CA LEU A 430 -10.64 -1.69 7.26
C LEU A 430 -11.73 -2.15 6.28
N GLN A 431 -12.36 -3.31 6.51
CA GLN A 431 -13.47 -3.74 5.68
C GLN A 431 -14.67 -2.84 5.90
N ARG A 432 -15.29 -2.47 4.79
CA ARG A 432 -16.42 -1.55 4.80
C ARG A 432 -17.75 -2.27 5.00
N ALA A 433 -18.60 -1.70 5.84
CA ALA A 433 -20.02 -2.03 5.93
C ALA A 433 -20.87 -0.77 5.70
N ILE A 434 -22.00 -0.91 5.02
CA ILE A 434 -22.92 0.19 4.73
C ILE A 434 -24.32 -0.18 5.21
N SER A 435 -24.97 0.72 5.95
CA SER A 435 -26.39 0.61 6.31
C SER A 435 -27.11 1.94 6.22
N TYR A 436 -28.43 1.86 6.20
CA TYR A 436 -29.31 3.01 6.01
C TYR A 436 -30.35 3.09 7.14
N ASP A 437 -30.60 4.30 7.64
CA ASP A 437 -31.79 4.61 8.44
C ASP A 437 -32.75 5.39 7.54
N ARG A 438 -33.76 4.70 7.01
CA ARG A 438 -34.74 5.31 6.09
C ARG A 438 -35.52 6.45 6.75
N ARG A 439 -35.94 6.25 7.99
CA ARG A 439 -36.81 7.19 8.71
C ARG A 439 -36.11 8.51 8.91
N LYS A 440 -34.81 8.48 9.23
CA LYS A 440 -33.98 9.68 9.40
C LYS A 440 -33.22 10.08 8.14
N LYS A 441 -33.32 9.31 7.06
CA LYS A 441 -32.58 9.47 5.80
C LYS A 441 -31.06 9.52 6.00
N LEU A 442 -30.53 8.67 6.88
CA LEU A 442 -29.10 8.62 7.19
C LEU A 442 -28.42 7.45 6.48
N THR A 443 -27.15 7.64 6.14
CA THR A 443 -26.26 6.54 5.73
C THR A 443 -25.16 6.36 6.76
N PHE A 444 -24.94 5.12 7.18
CA PHE A 444 -23.81 4.72 7.99
C PHE A 444 -22.81 4.01 7.08
N SER A 445 -21.59 4.53 6.99
CA SER A 445 -20.45 3.88 6.35
C SER A 445 -19.41 3.59 7.42
N ILE A 446 -19.15 2.31 7.67
CA ILE A 446 -18.24 1.84 8.72
C ILE A 446 -17.00 1.27 8.05
N SER A 447 -15.82 1.80 8.38
CA SER A 447 -14.53 1.15 8.15
C SER A 447 -14.07 0.54 9.47
N LEU A 448 -14.12 -0.79 9.56
CA LEU A 448 -13.91 -1.53 10.81
C LEU A 448 -12.49 -1.31 11.34
N GLY A 449 -12.41 -0.91 12.60
CA GLY A 449 -11.14 -0.61 13.24
C GLY A 449 -10.57 0.77 12.87
N TYR A 450 -11.36 1.65 12.21
CA TYR A 450 -10.93 3.01 11.89
C TYR A 450 -12.01 4.07 12.16
N VAL A 451 -13.09 4.10 11.38
CA VAL A 451 -14.07 5.21 11.43
C VAL A 451 -15.50 4.77 11.08
N VAL A 452 -16.48 5.35 11.76
CA VAL A 452 -17.90 5.34 11.37
C VAL A 452 -18.28 6.73 10.87
N GLN A 453 -18.75 6.80 9.63
CA GLN A 453 -19.25 8.00 8.98
C GLN A 453 -20.78 7.98 8.96
N VAL A 454 -21.41 9.01 9.51
CA VAL A 454 -22.88 9.17 9.52
C VAL A 454 -23.26 10.34 8.62
N PHE A 455 -23.73 10.02 7.41
CA PHE A 455 -24.15 11.01 6.43
C PHE A 455 -25.59 11.48 6.70
N PRO A 456 -25.87 12.78 6.54
CA PRO A 456 -27.21 13.36 6.70
C PRO A 456 -28.16 13.08 5.52
N ASN A 457 -27.76 12.24 4.56
CA ASN A 457 -28.53 11.86 3.38
C ASN A 457 -28.27 10.38 3.02
N ILE A 458 -29.09 9.82 2.15
CA ILE A 458 -28.85 8.52 1.54
C ILE A 458 -27.73 8.65 0.49
N ILE A 459 -26.62 7.96 0.71
CA ILE A 459 -25.46 7.90 -0.18
C ILE A 459 -25.32 6.48 -0.70
N LEU A 460 -25.24 6.32 -2.02
CA LEU A 460 -25.21 5.01 -2.64
C LEU A 460 -23.82 4.36 -2.53
N PRO A 461 -23.73 3.01 -2.52
CA PRO A 461 -22.43 2.34 -2.38
C PRO A 461 -21.44 2.70 -3.48
N ARG A 462 -21.90 2.95 -4.72
CA ARG A 462 -21.06 3.41 -5.84
C ARG A 462 -20.34 4.73 -5.53
N GLU A 463 -20.95 5.63 -4.76
CA GLU A 463 -20.30 6.87 -4.34
C GLU A 463 -19.36 6.61 -3.16
N LEU A 464 -19.79 5.81 -2.19
CA LEU A 464 -18.98 5.47 -1.01
C LEU A 464 -17.75 4.62 -1.34
N GLU A 465 -17.77 3.87 -2.45
CA GLU A 465 -16.65 3.10 -2.98
C GLU A 465 -15.48 3.97 -3.43
N ARG A 466 -15.74 5.22 -3.80
CA ARG A 466 -14.70 6.15 -4.22
C ARG A 466 -14.05 6.82 -3.02
N SER A 467 -12.72 6.84 -3.02
CA SER A 467 -11.94 7.48 -1.97
C SER A 467 -12.21 8.99 -1.97
N GLU A 468 -12.59 9.54 -0.82
CA GLU A 468 -12.72 11.00 -0.69
C GLU A 468 -11.32 11.63 -0.74
N GLN A 469 -11.11 12.61 -1.61
CA GLN A 469 -9.77 13.17 -1.84
C GLN A 469 -9.35 14.11 -0.70
N THR A 470 -8.91 13.52 0.43
CA THR A 470 -8.43 14.23 1.62
C THR A 470 -6.90 14.37 1.66
N TYR A 471 -6.22 13.79 0.68
CA TYR A 471 -4.76 13.70 0.56
C TYR A 471 -4.32 14.22 -0.81
N ILE A 472 -3.01 14.45 -0.93
CA ILE A 472 -2.34 14.73 -2.20
C ILE A 472 -1.33 13.62 -2.48
N ALA A 473 -0.92 13.45 -3.73
CA ALA A 473 0.09 12.46 -4.08
C ALA A 473 1.47 12.88 -3.57
N TRP A 474 2.41 11.94 -3.57
CA TRP A 474 3.78 12.16 -3.11
C TRP A 474 4.47 13.35 -3.78
N ASN A 475 4.27 13.49 -5.10
CA ASN A 475 4.73 14.61 -5.93
C ASN A 475 3.97 15.93 -5.70
N ARG A 476 3.10 15.98 -4.67
CA ARG A 476 2.26 17.11 -4.26
C ARG A 476 1.16 17.49 -5.25
N ILE A 477 0.91 16.68 -6.28
CA ILE A 477 -0.21 16.88 -7.18
C ILE A 477 -1.51 16.43 -6.49
N GLY A 478 -2.50 17.31 -6.51
CA GLY A 478 -3.80 17.13 -5.84
C GLY A 478 -4.99 17.03 -6.78
N ASN A 479 -4.79 16.70 -8.05
CA ASN A 479 -5.89 16.48 -8.99
C ASN A 479 -6.29 14.99 -9.03
N ARG A 480 -7.49 14.68 -9.54
CA ARG A 480 -8.05 13.33 -9.51
C ARG A 480 -7.38 12.34 -10.46
N ASN A 481 -6.74 12.83 -11.52
CA ASN A 481 -6.07 12.01 -12.53
C ASN A 481 -4.68 11.55 -12.07
N GLU A 482 -4.18 12.09 -10.96
CA GLU A 482 -2.93 11.66 -10.36
C GLU A 482 -3.04 10.30 -9.66
N PHE A 483 -4.24 9.75 -9.49
CA PHE A 483 -4.44 8.51 -8.73
C PHE A 483 -4.98 7.38 -9.61
N ASP A 484 -4.40 6.19 -9.50
CA ASP A 484 -4.81 4.99 -10.26
C ASP A 484 -5.98 4.23 -9.61
N PHE A 485 -6.91 5.00 -9.04
CA PHE A 485 -8.16 4.50 -8.47
C PHE A 485 -9.21 5.62 -8.42
N ASP A 486 -10.47 5.22 -8.30
CA ASP A 486 -11.59 6.15 -8.26
C ASP A 486 -11.55 7.03 -6.99
N THR A 487 -11.34 8.33 -7.21
CA THR A 487 -11.48 9.38 -6.18
C THR A 487 -12.84 10.06 -6.28
N ARG A 488 -13.22 10.81 -5.24
CA ARG A 488 -14.35 11.75 -5.24
C ARG A 488 -14.01 13.01 -4.47
N ASP A 489 -14.63 14.12 -4.85
CA ASP A 489 -14.42 15.41 -4.20
C ASP A 489 -14.94 15.40 -2.76
N VAL A 490 -14.25 16.15 -1.89
CA VAL A 490 -14.73 16.42 -0.53
C VAL A 490 -16.04 17.20 -0.58
N TYR A 491 -16.98 16.90 0.32
CA TYR A 491 -18.22 17.69 0.41
C TYR A 491 -17.94 19.16 0.72
N ARG A 492 -18.20 20.04 -0.25
CA ARG A 492 -18.06 21.50 -0.10
C ARG A 492 -19.02 22.07 0.94
N SER A 493 -20.27 21.61 0.95
CA SER A 493 -21.27 22.05 1.93
C SER A 493 -21.08 21.36 3.27
N VAL A 494 -20.92 22.14 4.34
CA VAL A 494 -20.86 21.66 5.73
C VAL A 494 -22.12 20.86 6.10
N CYS A 495 -23.26 21.14 5.47
CA CYS A 495 -24.51 20.45 5.71
C CYS A 495 -24.54 19.03 5.13
N LYS A 496 -23.72 18.73 4.11
CA LYS A 496 -23.63 17.41 3.48
C LYS A 496 -22.54 16.51 4.08
N LYS A 497 -21.55 17.08 4.79
CA LYS A 497 -20.43 16.34 5.39
C LYS A 497 -20.93 15.26 6.37
N PRO A 498 -20.31 14.08 6.46
CA PRO A 498 -20.66 13.14 7.51
C PRO A 498 -20.31 13.68 8.91
N VAL A 499 -20.97 13.16 9.94
CA VAL A 499 -20.42 13.18 11.29
C VAL A 499 -19.48 11.99 11.42
N LEU A 500 -18.27 12.22 11.93
CA LEU A 500 -17.25 11.19 12.05
C LEU A 500 -17.17 10.70 13.49
N PHE A 501 -17.08 9.39 13.66
CA PHE A 501 -16.75 8.73 14.93
C PHE A 501 -15.51 7.87 14.69
N PHE A 502 -14.40 8.22 15.33
CA PHE A 502 -13.14 7.50 15.17
C PHE A 502 -13.02 6.41 16.24
N LEU A 503 -12.34 5.31 15.89
CA LEU A 503 -12.05 4.26 16.86
C LEU A 503 -11.34 4.86 18.08
N ASN A 504 -11.82 4.51 19.25
CA ASN A 504 -11.22 4.84 20.54
C ASN A 504 -10.64 3.60 21.20
N ASP A 505 -11.38 2.49 21.19
CA ASP A 505 -10.88 1.21 21.69
C ASP A 505 -11.50 0.01 20.98
N ILE A 506 -10.81 -1.13 21.04
CA ILE A 506 -11.23 -2.40 20.44
C ILE A 506 -10.80 -3.59 21.29
N TRP A 507 -11.69 -4.56 21.45
CA TRP A 507 -11.45 -5.79 22.22
C TRP A 507 -12.28 -6.95 21.67
N LYS A 508 -12.00 -8.17 22.15
CA LYS A 508 -12.84 -9.35 21.90
C LYS A 508 -13.72 -9.65 23.09
N ASP A 509 -14.97 -9.97 22.81
CA ASP A 509 -15.93 -10.55 23.75
C ASP A 509 -16.39 -11.91 23.19
N GLY A 510 -15.77 -12.98 23.69
CA GLY A 510 -15.84 -14.31 23.09
C GLY A 510 -15.35 -14.29 21.64
N ASN A 511 -16.24 -14.65 20.70
CA ASN A 511 -15.96 -14.62 19.28
C ASN A 511 -16.29 -13.28 18.61
N ILE A 512 -16.91 -12.33 19.31
CA ILE A 512 -17.33 -11.06 18.73
C ILE A 512 -16.24 -10.02 18.95
N THR A 513 -15.90 -9.28 17.89
CA THR A 513 -15.04 -8.10 17.99
C THR A 513 -15.90 -6.91 18.37
N MET A 514 -15.57 -6.21 19.45
CA MET A 514 -16.26 -5.00 19.88
C MET A 514 -15.35 -3.79 19.66
N GLY A 515 -15.84 -2.77 18.96
CA GLY A 515 -15.16 -1.49 18.79
C GLY A 515 -15.99 -0.33 19.34
N SER A 516 -15.37 0.51 20.16
CA SER A 516 -15.94 1.78 20.63
C SER A 516 -15.43 2.92 19.76
N TYR A 517 -16.34 3.72 19.19
CA TYR A 517 -16.03 4.82 18.28
C TYR A 517 -16.59 6.12 18.84
N ILE A 518 -15.72 7.10 19.08
CA ILE A 518 -16.07 8.36 19.73
C ILE A 518 -16.23 9.47 18.69
N ARG A 519 -17.26 10.29 18.88
CA ARG A 519 -17.56 11.44 18.01
C ARG A 519 -16.36 12.39 17.95
N ALA A 520 -15.92 12.69 16.74
CA ALA A 520 -14.93 13.73 16.49
C ALA A 520 -15.53 15.10 16.83
N LYS A 521 -14.92 15.82 17.78
CA LYS A 521 -15.29 17.21 18.09
C LYS A 521 -14.67 18.13 17.05
N GLY A 522 -15.47 18.70 16.16
CA GLY A 522 -14.97 19.50 15.03
C GLY A 522 -15.31 20.99 15.14
N LYS A 523 -14.39 21.86 14.68
CA LYS A 523 -14.66 23.31 14.45
C LYS A 523 -15.91 23.56 13.57
N GLY A 524 -16.34 22.53 12.81
CA GLY A 524 -17.51 22.57 11.94
C GLY A 524 -18.85 22.46 12.65
N ASP A 525 -18.92 22.00 13.91
CA ASP A 525 -20.21 21.76 14.59
C ASP A 525 -20.98 23.06 14.84
N ILE A 526 -20.27 24.15 15.18
CA ILE A 526 -20.85 25.49 15.33
C ILE A 526 -21.34 26.00 13.97
N LYS A 527 -20.49 25.92 12.93
CA LYS A 527 -20.88 26.31 11.56
C LYS A 527 -22.08 25.52 11.08
N ARG A 528 -22.17 24.23 11.41
CA ARG A 528 -23.27 23.36 11.03
C ARG A 528 -24.57 23.74 11.73
N LYS A 529 -24.52 24.04 13.03
CA LYS A 529 -25.70 24.54 13.78
C LYS A 529 -26.25 25.83 13.20
N VAL A 530 -25.39 26.73 12.73
CA VAL A 530 -25.79 28.03 12.17
C VAL A 530 -26.24 27.93 10.72
N PHE A 531 -25.41 27.37 9.82
CA PHE A 531 -25.65 27.40 8.37
C PHE A 531 -26.59 26.31 7.86
N CYS A 532 -26.89 25.29 8.66
CA CYS A 532 -27.78 24.20 8.24
C CYS A 532 -29.17 24.26 8.88
N PHE A 533 -29.49 25.33 9.61
CA PHE A 533 -30.81 25.52 10.23
C PHE A 533 -31.94 25.43 9.17
N PRO A 534 -33.06 24.74 9.46
CA PRO A 534 -33.45 24.09 10.71
C PRO A 534 -32.93 22.65 10.89
N ARG A 535 -32.07 22.13 10.00
CA ARG A 535 -31.57 20.74 10.08
C ARG A 535 -30.51 20.60 11.16
N SER A 536 -30.80 19.81 12.18
CA SER A 536 -29.82 19.38 13.18
C SER A 536 -28.77 18.44 12.57
N PRO A 537 -27.54 18.41 13.12
CA PRO A 537 -26.56 17.39 12.75
C PRO A 537 -27.12 15.98 12.96
N PRO A 538 -26.72 14.99 12.14
CA PRO A 538 -27.05 13.60 12.39
C PRO A 538 -26.72 13.17 13.82
N LEU A 539 -27.70 12.55 14.48
CA LEU A 539 -27.58 11.95 15.81
C LEU A 539 -27.04 12.93 16.88
N PRO A 540 -27.68 14.07 17.16
CA PRO A 540 -27.07 15.12 18.00
C PRO A 540 -26.71 14.68 19.43
N ASP A 541 -27.43 13.72 19.99
CA ASP A 541 -27.21 13.15 21.34
C ASP A 541 -26.67 11.72 21.26
N VAL A 542 -25.70 11.49 20.37
CA VAL A 542 -24.91 10.25 20.33
C VAL A 542 -23.44 10.62 20.38
N ASP A 543 -22.75 10.29 21.47
CA ASP A 543 -21.32 10.59 21.63
C ASP A 543 -20.44 9.38 21.28
N GLU A 544 -21.02 8.18 21.34
CA GLU A 544 -20.35 6.92 21.07
C GLU A 544 -21.18 6.02 20.14
N ILE A 545 -20.50 5.35 19.21
CA ILE A 545 -21.03 4.22 18.46
C ILE A 545 -20.25 2.96 18.85
N GLN A 546 -20.96 1.92 19.26
CA GLN A 546 -20.39 0.60 19.48
C GLN A 546 -20.67 -0.29 18.26
N VAL A 547 -19.61 -0.82 17.66
CA VAL A 547 -19.70 -1.72 16.51
C VAL A 547 -19.34 -3.13 16.95
N LEU A 548 -20.28 -4.06 16.76
CA LEU A 548 -20.12 -5.49 17.00
C LEU A 548 -19.80 -6.18 15.68
N GLY A 549 -18.56 -6.63 15.51
CA GLY A 549 -18.09 -7.38 14.35
C GLY A 549 -18.18 -8.89 14.59
N ASN A 550 -18.98 -9.59 13.80
CA ASN A 550 -18.98 -11.04 13.76
C ASN A 550 -17.79 -11.56 12.94
N PRO A 551 -17.16 -12.68 13.34
CA PRO A 551 -16.08 -13.29 12.58
C PRO A 551 -16.46 -13.58 11.14
N LEU A 552 -15.53 -13.36 10.23
CA LEU A 552 -15.65 -13.77 8.85
C LEU A 552 -15.39 -15.27 8.70
N ARG A 553 -15.88 -15.85 7.60
CA ARG A 553 -15.49 -17.21 7.21
C ARG A 553 -13.99 -17.23 6.92
N GLN A 554 -13.34 -18.33 7.28
CA GLN A 554 -11.89 -18.50 7.11
C GLN A 554 -11.42 -18.24 5.68
N ASN A 555 -12.25 -18.59 4.68
CA ASN A 555 -11.98 -18.43 3.25
C ASN A 555 -12.50 -17.11 2.64
N TRP A 556 -12.90 -16.12 3.44
CA TRP A 556 -13.40 -14.84 2.92
C TRP A 556 -12.40 -14.15 1.98
N HIS A 557 -11.09 -14.30 2.24
CA HIS A 557 -10.01 -13.76 1.41
C HIS A 557 -9.93 -14.36 -0.01
N LEU A 558 -10.58 -15.50 -0.27
CA LEU A 558 -10.65 -16.12 -1.60
C LEU A 558 -11.77 -15.52 -2.46
N VAL A 559 -12.86 -15.08 -1.84
CA VAL A 559 -14.06 -14.55 -2.49
C VAL A 559 -14.61 -13.37 -1.68
N PRO A 560 -13.85 -12.26 -1.60
CA PRO A 560 -14.16 -11.19 -0.67
C PRO A 560 -15.44 -10.46 -1.12
N ARG A 561 -16.32 -10.22 -0.15
CA ARG A 561 -17.58 -9.48 -0.33
C ARG A 561 -17.71 -8.46 0.78
N ARG A 562 -18.22 -7.27 0.43
CA ARG A 562 -18.57 -6.20 1.38
C ARG A 562 -19.43 -6.75 2.53
N LEU A 563 -19.19 -6.25 3.74
CA LEU A 563 -19.95 -6.64 4.91
C LEU A 563 -21.30 -5.93 4.97
N CYS A 564 -22.26 -6.57 5.63
CA CYS A 564 -23.58 -6.02 5.89
C CYS A 564 -23.65 -5.54 7.34
N CYS A 565 -24.43 -4.50 7.60
CA CYS A 565 -24.64 -4.03 8.95
C CYS A 565 -26.08 -3.65 9.24
N LYS A 566 -26.43 -3.72 10.53
CA LYS A 566 -27.75 -3.40 11.05
C LYS A 566 -27.59 -2.44 12.23
N VAL A 567 -28.22 -1.28 12.11
CA VAL A 567 -28.32 -0.32 13.22
C VAL A 567 -29.30 -0.87 14.25
N SER A 568 -28.86 -0.95 15.49
CA SER A 568 -29.62 -1.46 16.63
C SER A 568 -30.05 -0.31 17.55
N GLN A 569 -30.52 -0.67 18.74
CA GLN A 569 -31.10 0.24 19.72
C GLN A 569 -30.10 1.32 20.18
N LYS A 570 -30.62 2.54 20.37
CA LYS A 570 -29.92 3.65 21.07
C LYS A 570 -30.19 3.53 22.57
N SER A 571 -29.15 3.59 23.40
CA SER A 571 -29.27 3.63 24.86
C SER A 571 -28.22 4.58 25.44
N ASN A 572 -28.63 5.47 26.35
CA ASN A 572 -27.75 6.39 27.10
C ASN A 572 -26.65 7.07 26.26
N GLY A 573 -27.01 7.70 25.14
CA GLY A 573 -26.05 8.40 24.27
C GLY A 573 -25.15 7.48 23.43
N THR A 574 -25.32 6.17 23.50
CA THR A 574 -24.60 5.16 22.72
C THR A 574 -25.51 4.55 21.66
N LEU A 575 -25.02 4.43 20.43
CA LEU A 575 -25.68 3.70 19.35
C LEU A 575 -24.94 2.40 19.07
N ARG A 576 -25.66 1.28 18.97
CA ARG A 576 -25.06 -0.02 18.61
C ARG A 576 -25.29 -0.35 17.14
N ILE A 577 -24.26 -0.84 16.47
CA ILE A 577 -24.31 -1.33 15.08
C ILE A 577 -23.72 -2.73 15.05
N ILE A 578 -24.42 -3.68 14.45
CA ILE A 578 -23.92 -5.04 14.25
C ILE A 578 -23.43 -5.16 12.81
N VAL A 579 -22.21 -5.66 12.61
CA VAL A 579 -21.57 -5.89 11.32
C VAL A 579 -21.29 -7.38 11.18
N LYS A 580 -21.72 -7.97 10.06
CA LYS A 580 -21.55 -9.39 9.77
C LYS A 580 -21.41 -9.64 8.27
N GLN A 581 -21.00 -10.85 7.91
CA GLN A 581 -21.10 -11.30 6.53
C GLN A 581 -22.56 -11.28 6.08
N CYS A 582 -22.80 -10.81 4.84
CA CYS A 582 -24.15 -10.75 4.28
C CYS A 582 -24.75 -12.16 4.13
N GLU A 583 -26.00 -12.31 4.55
CA GLU A 583 -26.76 -13.56 4.43
C GLU A 583 -27.19 -13.81 2.97
N GLN A 584 -27.48 -15.06 2.65
CA GLN A 584 -28.02 -15.43 1.34
C GLN A 584 -29.38 -14.74 1.13
N GLY A 585 -29.57 -14.10 -0.03
CA GLY A 585 -30.78 -13.31 -0.32
C GLY A 585 -30.80 -11.89 0.26
N THR A 586 -29.81 -11.51 1.09
CA THR A 586 -29.61 -10.09 1.46
C THR A 586 -28.67 -9.46 0.43
N PHE A 587 -29.14 -8.44 -0.30
CA PHE A 587 -28.35 -7.80 -1.35
C PHE A 587 -27.35 -6.78 -0.80
N GLY A 588 -27.42 -6.44 0.50
CA GLY A 588 -26.58 -5.41 1.13
C GLY A 588 -26.68 -4.06 0.40
N SER A 589 -27.78 -3.88 -0.33
CA SER A 589 -28.05 -2.76 -1.22
C SER A 589 -28.89 -1.73 -0.50
N ALA A 590 -28.98 -0.53 -1.08
CA ALA A 590 -30.00 0.40 -0.64
C ALA A 590 -31.39 -0.26 -0.69
N ALA A 591 -31.69 -1.15 -1.67
CA ALA A 591 -32.99 -1.79 -1.84
C ALA A 591 -33.42 -2.70 -0.65
N ASP A 592 -32.51 -3.48 -0.05
CA ASP A 592 -32.82 -4.28 1.15
C ASP A 592 -33.18 -3.43 2.36
N SER A 593 -32.75 -2.18 2.31
CA SER A 593 -32.97 -1.13 3.30
C SER A 593 -33.66 0.09 2.70
N LEU A 594 -34.42 -0.02 1.58
CA LEU A 594 -35.30 1.02 0.97
C LEU A 594 -36.78 0.66 0.91
#